data_AF-A0A3D9LFP3-F1
#
_entry.id   AF-A0A3D9LFP3-F1
#
_cell.length_a   1.000
_cell.length_b   1.000
_cell.length_c   1.000
_cell.angle_alpha   90.00
_cell.angle_beta   90.00
_cell.angle_gamma   90.00
#
_symmetry.space_group_name_H-M   'P 1'
#
loop_
_entity.id
_entity.type
_entity.pdbx_description
1 polymer ?
#
loop_
_entity_poly.entity_id
_entity_poly.type
_entity_poly.pdbx_seq_one_letter_code
_entity_poly.pdbx_strand_id
1 'polypeptide(L)'
;MRAHRFTIALIAIISVFVLLTGAIIYLFSRPPEPVATTPTEAAVATTTPSSSPSTTETGSAWETTTPATSTEPATPTAAPTMTLTREGLNAKELVTTAAEVMTTWDTTTDASPTDGYRRSLPLFVEEYETIFVTPAKPVLPDDWWEAAKQDATSIPQVQITDTYLQGETATYYVVASWTWQSENGWTLTPAPKYMTFQVTTDDTGYVIQNWTDQQLQ
;
A
#
# COMPACT_ATOMS: atom_id res chain seq x y z
N MET A 1 -52.30 30.64 -0.96
CA MET A 1 -52.25 29.23 -0.50
C MET A 1 -50.96 28.47 -0.85
N ARG A 2 -50.11 28.91 -1.79
CA ARG A 2 -48.88 28.19 -2.18
C ARG A 2 -47.72 28.31 -1.17
N ALA A 3 -47.58 29.44 -0.47
CA ALA A 3 -46.46 29.67 0.46
C ALA A 3 -46.51 28.76 1.72
N HIS A 4 -47.69 28.54 2.31
CA HIS A 4 -47.80 27.67 3.49
C HIS A 4 -47.51 26.20 3.24
N ARG A 5 -47.77 25.70 2.02
CA ARG A 5 -47.48 24.30 1.67
C ARG A 5 -45.98 24.04 1.55
N PHE A 6 -45.21 25.05 1.12
CA PHE A 6 -43.76 24.97 1.02
C PHE A 6 -43.09 24.97 2.40
N THR A 7 -43.58 25.81 3.33
CA THR A 7 -43.04 25.85 4.70
C THR A 7 -43.26 24.54 5.45
N ILE A 8 -44.43 23.92 5.31
CA ILE A 8 -44.73 22.62 5.95
C ILE A 8 -43.85 21.50 5.37
N ALA A 9 -43.65 21.49 4.04
CA ALA A 9 -42.79 20.50 3.39
C ALA A 9 -41.32 20.62 3.84
N LEU A 10 -40.80 21.84 3.98
CA LEU A 10 -39.42 22.08 4.43
C LEU A 10 -39.21 21.61 5.88
N ILE A 11 -40.15 21.89 6.78
CA ILE A 11 -40.08 21.46 8.19
C ILE A 11 -40.09 19.93 8.29
N ALA A 12 -40.90 19.25 7.48
CA ALA A 12 -40.95 17.79 7.45
C ALA A 12 -39.61 17.19 7.02
N ILE A 13 -38.98 17.74 5.96
CA ILE A 13 -37.69 17.26 5.46
C ILE A 13 -36.58 17.44 6.50
N ILE A 14 -36.50 18.62 7.14
CA ILE A 14 -35.50 18.89 8.18
C ILE A 14 -35.68 17.95 9.36
N SER A 15 -36.93 17.69 9.77
CA SER A 15 -37.23 16.78 10.89
C SER A 15 -36.79 15.35 10.61
N VAL A 16 -37.02 14.85 9.39
CA VAL A 16 -36.55 13.53 8.97
C VAL A 16 -35.02 13.46 9.00
N PHE A 17 -34.33 14.51 8.52
CA PHE A 17 -32.87 14.53 8.49
C PHE A 17 -32.24 14.52 9.90
N VAL A 18 -32.84 15.25 10.85
CA VAL A 18 -32.39 15.29 12.25
C VAL A 18 -32.60 13.94 12.94
N LEU A 19 -33.71 13.25 12.67
CA LEU A 19 -33.97 11.92 13.23
C LEU A 19 -33.01 10.87 12.66
N LEU A 20 -32.72 10.93 11.36
CA LEU A 20 -31.82 9.98 10.70
C LEU A 20 -30.38 10.13 11.20
N THR A 21 -29.91 11.38 11.32
CA THR A 21 -28.57 11.67 11.87
C THR A 21 -28.44 11.26 13.34
N GLY A 22 -29.46 11.53 14.16
CA GLY A 22 -29.50 11.05 15.55
C GLY A 22 -29.45 9.52 15.67
N ALA A 23 -30.17 8.80 14.82
CA ALA A 23 -30.16 7.34 14.81
C ALA A 23 -28.80 6.75 14.40
N ILE A 24 -28.12 7.36 13.42
CA ILE A 24 -26.78 6.95 12.99
C ILE A 24 -25.78 7.16 14.12
N ILE A 25 -25.77 8.33 14.75
CA ILE A 25 -24.86 8.62 15.88
C ILE A 25 -25.10 7.63 17.04
N TYR A 26 -26.36 7.30 17.34
CA TYR A 26 -26.69 6.33 18.38
C TYR A 26 -26.20 4.91 18.06
N LEU A 27 -26.24 4.49 16.79
CA LEU A 27 -25.75 3.17 16.37
C LEU A 27 -24.22 3.05 16.48
N PHE A 28 -23.49 4.11 16.13
CA PHE A 28 -22.02 4.10 16.19
C PHE A 28 -21.44 4.39 17.59
N SER A 29 -22.26 4.91 18.52
CA SER A 29 -21.81 5.22 19.89
C SER A 29 -22.11 4.11 20.91
N ARG A 30 -22.53 2.92 20.47
CA ARG A 30 -22.78 1.82 21.40
C ARG A 30 -21.45 1.31 21.99
N PRO A 31 -21.27 1.34 23.33
CA PRO A 31 -20.11 0.72 23.94
C PRO A 31 -20.16 -0.80 23.74
N PRO A 32 -19.00 -1.46 23.53
CA PRO A 32 -18.94 -2.91 23.40
C PRO A 32 -19.37 -3.58 24.71
N GLU A 33 -20.18 -4.64 24.60
CA GLU A 33 -20.57 -5.45 25.75
C GLU A 33 -19.33 -6.12 26.39
N PRO A 34 -19.24 -6.17 27.73
CA PRO A 34 -18.13 -6.84 28.39
C PRO A 34 -18.26 -8.36 28.24
N VAL A 35 -17.32 -8.96 27.51
CA VAL A 35 -17.20 -10.42 27.40
C VAL A 35 -16.73 -10.97 28.75
N ALA A 36 -17.55 -11.80 29.37
CA ALA A 36 -17.23 -12.49 30.62
C ALA A 36 -16.08 -13.50 30.40
N THR A 37 -14.96 -13.31 31.09
CA THR A 37 -13.86 -14.27 31.17
C THR A 37 -14.09 -15.23 32.34
N THR A 38 -14.26 -16.52 32.03
CA THR A 38 -14.25 -17.60 33.03
C THR A 38 -12.82 -18.14 33.18
N PRO A 39 -12.26 -18.28 34.39
CA PRO A 39 -11.02 -19.00 34.63
C PRO A 39 -11.30 -20.41 35.17
N THR A 40 -10.68 -21.45 34.62
CA THR A 40 -10.62 -22.81 35.22
C THR A 40 -9.39 -23.50 34.60
N GLU A 41 -8.23 -23.45 35.23
CA GLU A 41 -7.72 -24.35 36.28
C GLU A 41 -7.09 -25.64 35.72
N ALA A 42 -5.88 -25.89 36.19
CA ALA A 42 -4.92 -26.89 35.72
C ALA A 42 -5.26 -28.32 36.16
N ALA A 43 -4.86 -29.30 35.36
CA ALA A 43 -4.58 -30.66 35.85
C ALA A 43 -3.40 -31.27 35.08
N VAL A 44 -2.46 -31.82 35.86
CA VAL A 44 -1.18 -32.44 35.49
C VAL A 44 -1.35 -33.96 35.49
N ALA A 45 -0.75 -34.68 34.51
CA ALA A 45 0.15 -35.85 34.71
C ALA A 45 0.22 -36.85 33.51
N THR A 46 1.41 -36.93 32.91
CA THR A 46 2.25 -38.12 32.63
C THR A 46 1.72 -39.34 31.84
N THR A 47 2.33 -39.66 30.68
CA THR A 47 3.12 -40.89 30.37
C THR A 47 3.50 -41.00 28.87
N THR A 48 4.77 -41.32 28.59
CA THR A 48 5.35 -41.81 27.31
C THR A 48 5.42 -43.35 27.36
N PRO A 49 5.55 -44.16 26.26
CA PRO A 49 6.28 -43.85 25.02
C PRO A 49 5.76 -44.41 23.67
N SER A 50 6.41 -43.90 22.61
CA SER A 50 6.81 -44.58 21.36
C SER A 50 5.76 -45.03 20.34
N SER A 51 5.68 -44.29 19.22
CA SER A 51 5.73 -44.83 17.84
C SER A 51 6.04 -43.70 16.86
N SER A 52 7.26 -43.69 16.35
CA SER A 52 7.68 -43.07 15.08
C SER A 52 7.46 -44.11 13.96
N PRO A 53 7.38 -43.79 12.65
CA PRO A 53 7.74 -42.52 12.01
C PRO A 53 6.70 -42.02 10.98
N SER A 54 6.69 -40.71 10.74
CA SER A 54 6.40 -40.13 9.42
C SER A 54 6.74 -38.65 9.50
N THR A 55 8.00 -38.34 9.23
CA THR A 55 8.43 -37.00 8.85
C THR A 55 7.76 -36.69 7.52
N THR A 56 6.70 -35.89 7.54
CA THR A 56 6.32 -35.06 6.40
C THR A 56 6.56 -33.64 6.85
N GLU A 57 7.81 -33.25 6.71
CA GLU A 57 8.24 -31.87 6.76
C GLU A 57 7.47 -31.15 5.67
N THR A 58 6.47 -30.35 6.06
CA THR A 58 5.97 -29.27 5.20
C THR A 58 7.11 -28.26 5.12
N GLY A 59 8.04 -28.53 4.20
CA GLY A 59 9.08 -27.60 3.81
C GLY A 59 8.42 -26.29 3.41
N SER A 60 8.82 -25.23 4.09
CA SER A 60 8.52 -23.87 3.65
C SER A 60 9.01 -23.73 2.20
N ALA A 61 8.16 -23.21 1.32
CA ALA A 61 8.43 -23.05 -0.11
C ALA A 61 9.50 -21.98 -0.44
N TRP A 62 10.44 -21.73 0.47
CA TRP A 62 11.52 -20.73 0.32
C TRP A 62 12.91 -21.37 0.19
N GLU A 63 13.05 -22.69 0.25
CA GLU A 63 14.34 -23.34 -0.05
C GLU A 63 14.48 -23.60 -1.56
N THR A 64 14.96 -22.57 -2.26
CA THR A 64 15.55 -22.72 -3.60
C THR A 64 17.06 -22.88 -3.47
N THR A 65 17.55 -23.99 -4.00
CA THR A 65 18.96 -24.34 -4.18
C THR A 65 19.77 -23.23 -4.83
N THR A 66 20.82 -22.79 -4.14
CA THR A 66 21.89 -21.93 -4.65
C THR A 66 22.67 -22.60 -5.78
N PRO A 67 22.88 -21.95 -6.93
CA PRO A 67 24.15 -22.02 -7.62
C PRO A 67 24.96 -20.77 -7.23
N ALA A 68 26.13 -20.98 -6.63
CA ALA A 68 27.11 -19.93 -6.45
C ALA A 68 27.57 -19.43 -7.83
N THR A 69 27.03 -18.29 -8.25
CA THR A 69 27.61 -17.46 -9.30
C THR A 69 28.03 -16.16 -8.64
N SER A 70 29.33 -15.91 -8.67
CA SER A 70 29.94 -14.64 -8.30
C SER A 70 29.41 -13.56 -9.25
N THR A 71 28.45 -12.77 -8.80
CA THR A 71 28.04 -11.55 -9.50
C THR A 71 28.72 -10.37 -8.83
N GLU A 72 29.55 -9.73 -9.63
CA GLU A 72 30.14 -8.40 -9.45
C GLU A 72 29.13 -7.42 -8.83
N PRO A 73 29.55 -6.54 -7.89
CA PRO A 73 28.64 -5.54 -7.32
C PRO A 73 28.11 -4.67 -8.45
N ALA A 74 26.80 -4.73 -8.68
CA ALA A 74 26.13 -3.84 -9.59
C ALA A 74 26.29 -2.41 -9.07
N THR A 75 27.07 -1.60 -9.77
CA THR A 75 27.12 -0.15 -9.61
C THR A 75 25.68 0.39 -9.63
N PRO A 76 25.28 1.27 -8.69
CA PRO A 76 23.98 1.89 -8.72
C PRO A 76 23.83 2.62 -10.06
N THR A 77 22.98 2.08 -10.93
CA THR A 77 22.65 2.75 -12.18
C THR A 77 21.81 3.95 -11.81
N ALA A 78 22.39 5.15 -11.96
CA ALA A 78 21.65 6.39 -11.84
C ALA A 78 20.34 6.28 -12.65
N ALA A 79 19.22 6.61 -12.01
CA ALA A 79 17.90 6.55 -12.63
C ALA A 79 17.96 7.28 -13.99
N PRO A 80 17.63 6.61 -15.10
CA PRO A 80 17.60 7.30 -16.38
C PRO A 80 16.59 8.44 -16.28
N THR A 81 16.99 9.64 -16.71
CA THR A 81 16.10 10.78 -16.90
C THR A 81 15.21 10.53 -18.12
N MET A 82 14.50 9.40 -18.15
CA MET A 82 13.41 9.20 -19.06
C MET A 82 12.25 10.04 -18.55
N THR A 83 11.71 10.89 -19.42
CA THR A 83 10.41 11.50 -19.17
C THR A 83 9.41 10.37 -19.02
N LEU A 84 8.95 10.14 -17.79
CA LEU A 84 7.97 9.10 -17.50
C LEU A 84 6.69 9.41 -18.28
N THR A 85 6.25 8.47 -19.11
CA THR A 85 5.02 8.58 -19.87
C THR A 85 4.25 7.26 -19.84
N ARG A 86 2.92 7.38 -19.95
CA ARG A 86 1.98 6.28 -20.08
C ARG A 86 1.80 5.77 -21.51
N GLU A 87 2.25 6.51 -22.53
CA GLU A 87 2.03 6.10 -23.92
C GLU A 87 2.64 4.73 -24.22
N GLY A 88 1.82 3.82 -24.74
CA GLY A 88 2.25 2.48 -25.13
C GLY A 88 2.37 1.47 -23.98
N LEU A 89 2.20 1.88 -22.73
CA LEU A 89 2.14 0.96 -21.60
C LEU A 89 0.78 0.25 -21.57
N ASN A 90 0.79 -1.06 -21.37
CA ASN A 90 -0.43 -1.77 -20.98
C ASN A 90 -0.75 -1.53 -19.49
N ALA A 91 -1.97 -1.86 -19.05
CA ALA A 91 -2.41 -1.61 -17.67
C ALA A 91 -1.50 -2.24 -16.59
N LYS A 92 -0.94 -3.42 -16.85
CA LYS A 92 -0.02 -4.09 -15.90
C LYS A 92 1.33 -3.39 -15.86
N GLU A 93 1.89 -3.01 -17.01
CA GLU A 93 3.13 -2.23 -17.10
C GLU A 93 2.96 -0.87 -16.40
N LEU A 94 1.86 -0.17 -16.66
CA LEU A 94 1.52 1.10 -16.02
C LEU A 94 1.57 1.00 -14.50
N VAL A 95 0.92 -0.02 -13.93
CA VAL A 95 0.86 -0.25 -12.48
C VAL A 95 2.21 -0.63 -11.91
N THR A 96 2.94 -1.54 -12.55
CA THR A 96 4.28 -1.93 -12.10
C THR A 96 5.21 -0.73 -12.11
N THR A 97 5.25 0.03 -13.21
CA THR A 97 6.09 1.23 -13.34
C THR A 97 5.70 2.29 -12.30
N ALA A 98 4.40 2.52 -12.07
CA ALA A 98 3.96 3.44 -11.02
C ALA A 98 4.47 3.00 -9.64
N ALA A 99 4.26 1.74 -9.25
CA ALA A 99 4.72 1.25 -7.96
C ALA A 99 6.25 1.30 -7.82
N GLU A 100 7.01 0.98 -8.87
CA GLU A 100 8.48 1.07 -8.89
C GLU A 100 8.95 2.51 -8.69
N VAL A 101 8.41 3.45 -9.46
CA VAL A 101 8.76 4.88 -9.35
C VAL A 101 8.40 5.44 -7.97
N MET A 102 7.21 5.05 -7.46
CA MET A 102 6.74 5.44 -6.14
C MET A 102 7.59 4.89 -4.99
N THR A 103 8.41 3.88 -5.23
CA THR A 103 9.28 3.22 -4.23
C THR A 103 10.77 3.29 -4.56
N THR A 104 11.13 4.09 -5.56
CA THR A 104 12.51 4.48 -5.85
C THR A 104 12.76 5.82 -5.19
N TRP A 105 13.70 5.87 -4.25
CA TRP A 105 14.07 7.06 -3.50
C TRP A 105 15.58 7.17 -3.38
N ASP A 106 16.08 8.39 -3.36
CA ASP A 106 17.46 8.71 -3.07
C ASP A 106 17.48 9.70 -1.90
N THR A 107 18.00 9.28 -0.75
CA THR A 107 17.97 10.10 0.48
C THR A 107 18.82 11.37 0.40
N THR A 108 19.66 11.51 -0.61
CA THR A 108 20.48 12.72 -0.85
C THR A 108 19.73 13.78 -1.65
N THR A 109 18.70 13.38 -2.40
CA THR A 109 17.94 14.28 -3.30
C THR A 109 16.46 14.39 -2.93
N ASP A 110 15.87 13.34 -2.37
CA ASP A 110 14.49 13.30 -1.92
C ASP A 110 14.36 13.82 -0.48
N ALA A 111 13.40 14.71 -0.26
CA ALA A 111 13.08 15.23 1.06
C ALA A 111 12.13 14.29 1.82
N SER A 112 11.36 13.47 1.10
CA SER A 112 10.39 12.55 1.68
C SER A 112 9.96 11.44 0.71
N PRO A 113 9.29 10.39 1.21
CA PRO A 113 8.67 9.38 0.34
C PRO A 113 7.73 9.96 -0.73
N THR A 114 7.12 11.11 -0.46
CA THR A 114 6.21 11.80 -1.38
C THR A 114 6.88 12.23 -2.68
N ASP A 115 8.20 12.43 -2.71
CA ASP A 115 8.90 12.80 -3.93
C ASP A 115 8.90 11.66 -4.98
N GLY A 116 8.90 10.40 -4.51
CA GLY A 116 8.64 9.24 -5.36
C GLY A 116 7.23 9.24 -5.95
N TYR A 117 6.22 9.63 -5.15
CA TYR A 117 4.84 9.76 -5.63
C TYR A 117 4.69 10.87 -6.66
N ARG A 118 5.41 11.97 -6.48
CA ARG A 118 5.42 13.07 -7.45
C ARG A 118 6.04 12.67 -8.77
N ARG A 119 7.09 11.84 -8.76
CA ARG A 119 7.68 11.30 -9.99
C ARG A 119 6.72 10.43 -10.78
N SER A 120 5.78 9.74 -10.13
CA SER A 120 4.82 8.88 -10.81
C SER A 120 3.59 9.61 -11.38
N LEU A 121 3.40 10.90 -11.09
CA LEU A 121 2.25 11.70 -11.53
C LEU A 121 1.86 11.55 -13.00
N PRO A 122 2.78 11.47 -13.98
CA PRO A 122 2.42 11.26 -15.39
C PRO A 122 1.61 9.98 -15.69
N LEU A 123 1.55 9.03 -14.76
CA LEU A 123 0.82 7.77 -14.89
C LEU A 123 -0.58 7.83 -14.26
N PHE A 124 -0.89 8.91 -13.56
CA PHE A 124 -2.14 9.15 -12.84
C PHE A 124 -3.03 10.16 -13.56
N VAL A 125 -4.29 10.20 -13.16
CA VAL A 125 -5.19 11.31 -13.50
C VAL A 125 -4.72 12.62 -12.84
N GLU A 126 -5.01 13.75 -13.48
CA GLU A 126 -4.50 15.09 -13.11
C GLU A 126 -4.84 15.49 -11.67
N GLU A 127 -5.94 15.01 -11.11
CA GLU A 127 -6.35 15.27 -9.74
C GLU A 127 -5.26 14.91 -8.71
N TYR A 128 -4.41 13.92 -9.02
CA TYR A 128 -3.30 13.51 -8.16
C TYR A 128 -2.22 14.57 -8.01
N GLU A 129 -2.09 15.56 -8.90
CA GLU A 129 -1.14 16.67 -8.73
C GLU A 129 -1.41 17.47 -7.45
N THR A 130 -2.68 17.54 -7.05
CA THR A 130 -3.12 18.22 -5.82
C THR A 130 -3.09 17.32 -4.58
N ILE A 131 -2.95 16.00 -4.78
CA ILE A 131 -2.91 14.99 -3.71
C ILE A 131 -1.46 14.68 -3.34
N PHE A 132 -0.58 14.47 -4.32
CA PHE A 132 0.85 14.20 -4.14
C PHE A 132 1.63 15.50 -3.94
N VAL A 133 1.33 16.19 -2.84
CA VAL A 133 2.02 17.41 -2.43
C VAL A 133 3.00 17.08 -1.30
N THR A 134 4.28 17.39 -1.52
CA THR A 134 5.31 17.22 -0.48
C THR A 134 4.98 18.11 0.71
N PRO A 135 4.75 17.54 1.91
CA PRO A 135 4.46 18.34 3.09
C PRO A 135 5.64 19.26 3.43
N ALA A 136 5.37 20.47 3.92
CA ALA A 136 6.43 21.39 4.34
C ALA A 136 7.28 20.85 5.50
N LYS A 137 6.72 19.94 6.31
CA LYS A 137 7.39 19.22 7.41
C LYS A 137 6.91 17.76 7.39
N PRO A 138 7.51 16.89 6.55
CA PRO A 138 7.09 15.51 6.46
C PRO A 138 7.43 14.77 7.76
N VAL A 139 6.54 13.86 8.17
CA VAL A 139 6.86 12.86 9.20
C VAL A 139 7.46 11.67 8.46
N LEU A 140 8.75 11.45 8.67
CA LEU A 140 9.51 10.40 7.98
C LEU A 140 9.56 9.14 8.86
N PRO A 141 9.45 7.94 8.26
CA PRO A 141 9.55 6.69 8.99
C PRO A 141 11.00 6.41 9.44
N ASP A 142 11.18 5.55 10.43
CA ASP A 142 12.50 5.29 11.05
C ASP A 142 13.53 4.75 10.04
N ASP A 143 13.09 3.87 9.13
CA ASP A 143 13.93 3.30 8.08
C ASP A 143 14.47 4.35 7.11
N TRP A 144 13.68 5.40 6.83
CA TRP A 144 14.14 6.54 6.03
C TRP A 144 15.28 7.29 6.72
N TRP A 145 15.16 7.55 8.03
CA TRP A 145 16.22 8.22 8.78
C TRP A 145 17.50 7.40 8.87
N GLU A 146 17.38 6.07 8.96
CA GLU A 146 18.54 5.17 8.92
C GLU A 146 19.21 5.18 7.55
N ALA A 147 18.42 5.08 6.48
CA ALA A 147 18.90 5.17 5.11
C ALA A 147 19.59 6.51 4.83
N ALA A 148 19.00 7.62 5.28
CA ALA A 148 19.55 8.97 5.09
C ALA A 148 20.89 9.19 5.82
N LYS A 149 21.12 8.53 6.96
CA LYS A 149 22.43 8.57 7.64
C LYS A 149 23.54 7.89 6.83
N GLN A 150 23.17 7.06 5.85
CA GLN A 150 24.08 6.27 5.02
C GLN A 150 24.10 6.75 3.56
N ASP A 151 23.45 7.88 3.23
CA ASP A 151 23.29 8.36 1.85
C ASP A 151 22.76 7.26 0.91
N ALA A 152 21.81 6.45 1.41
CA ALA A 152 21.33 5.27 0.71
C ALA A 152 20.25 5.60 -0.33
N THR A 153 20.19 4.76 -1.35
CA THR A 153 19.14 4.75 -2.38
C THR A 153 18.30 3.48 -2.23
N SER A 154 17.00 3.56 -2.46
CA SER A 154 16.13 2.37 -2.46
C SER A 154 16.15 1.67 -3.82
N ILE A 155 16.21 0.35 -3.78
CA ILE A 155 16.11 -0.52 -4.96
C ILE A 155 14.77 -1.25 -4.86
N PRO A 156 13.76 -0.89 -5.67
CA PRO A 156 12.42 -1.44 -5.56
C PRO A 156 12.32 -2.84 -6.19
N GLN A 157 11.36 -3.61 -5.71
CA GLN A 157 10.87 -4.84 -6.29
C GLN A 157 9.34 -4.85 -6.21
N VAL A 158 8.69 -5.07 -7.34
CA VAL A 158 7.24 -4.95 -7.43
C VAL A 158 6.62 -6.23 -7.99
N GLN A 159 5.55 -6.67 -7.34
CA GLN A 159 4.77 -7.83 -7.77
C GLN A 159 3.28 -7.52 -7.72
N ILE A 160 2.58 -7.78 -8.82
CA ILE A 160 1.12 -7.83 -8.83
C ILE A 160 0.68 -9.19 -8.29
N THR A 161 -0.07 -9.21 -7.19
CA THR A 161 -0.56 -10.43 -6.54
C THR A 161 -1.95 -10.84 -6.99
N ASP A 162 -2.78 -9.87 -7.37
CA ASP A 162 -4.15 -10.14 -7.82
C ASP A 162 -4.66 -9.06 -8.78
N THR A 163 -5.67 -9.38 -9.58
CA THR A 163 -6.28 -8.48 -10.57
C THR A 163 -7.77 -8.77 -10.72
N TYR A 164 -8.60 -7.74 -10.59
CA TYR A 164 -10.05 -7.82 -10.74
C TYR A 164 -10.54 -6.84 -11.82
N LEU A 165 -11.31 -7.35 -12.78
CA LEU A 165 -11.92 -6.54 -13.83
C LEU A 165 -13.37 -6.21 -13.46
N GLN A 166 -13.71 -4.92 -13.52
CA GLN A 166 -15.05 -4.39 -13.25
C GLN A 166 -15.43 -3.40 -14.35
N GLY A 167 -16.06 -3.91 -15.41
CA GLY A 167 -16.38 -3.10 -16.60
C GLY A 167 -15.11 -2.60 -17.28
N GLU A 168 -14.96 -1.28 -17.41
CA GLU A 168 -13.81 -0.61 -18.02
C GLU A 168 -12.69 -0.30 -17.00
N THR A 169 -12.84 -0.70 -15.75
CA THR A 169 -11.86 -0.52 -14.70
C THR A 169 -11.22 -1.84 -14.30
N ALA A 170 -9.88 -1.87 -14.22
CA ALA A 170 -9.11 -2.96 -13.66
C ALA A 170 -8.55 -2.55 -12.28
N THR A 171 -8.74 -3.38 -11.27
CA THR A 171 -8.15 -3.21 -9.93
C THR A 171 -6.98 -4.17 -9.76
N TYR A 172 -5.80 -3.65 -9.45
CA TYR A 172 -4.57 -4.40 -9.23
C TYR A 172 -4.17 -4.34 -7.76
N TYR A 173 -3.90 -5.50 -7.18
CA TYR A 173 -3.28 -5.61 -5.86
C TYR A 173 -1.79 -5.84 -6.04
N VAL A 174 -0.99 -5.00 -5.40
CA VAL A 174 0.45 -4.91 -5.62
C VAL A 174 1.18 -4.98 -4.29
N VAL A 175 2.24 -5.78 -4.26
CA VAL A 175 3.22 -5.78 -3.17
C VAL A 175 4.47 -5.10 -3.70
N ALA A 176 4.89 -4.04 -3.03
CA ALA A 176 6.13 -3.34 -3.30
C ALA A 176 7.08 -3.52 -2.11
N SER A 177 8.22 -4.15 -2.35
CA SER A 177 9.34 -4.21 -1.41
C SER A 177 10.50 -3.38 -1.95
N TRP A 178 11.42 -3.02 -1.08
CA TRP A 178 12.67 -2.39 -1.51
C TRP A 178 13.78 -2.72 -0.53
N THR A 179 15.01 -2.57 -1.00
CA THR A 179 16.20 -2.58 -0.14
C THR A 179 16.91 -1.26 -0.29
N TRP A 180 17.14 -0.59 0.83
CA TRP A 180 18.06 0.54 0.90
C TRP A 180 19.48 0.03 0.74
N GLN A 181 20.27 0.69 -0.11
CA GLN A 181 21.66 0.37 -0.33
C GLN A 181 22.49 1.65 -0.42
N SER A 182 23.63 1.67 0.28
CA SER A 182 24.63 2.74 0.20
C SER A 182 25.89 2.25 -0.53
N GLU A 183 26.77 3.18 -0.90
CA GLU A 183 28.05 2.87 -1.54
C GLU A 183 29.01 2.07 -0.63
N ASN A 184 28.87 2.21 0.70
CA ASN A 184 29.71 1.52 1.68
C ASN A 184 29.28 0.05 1.92
N GLY A 185 28.25 -0.43 1.21
CA GLY A 185 27.73 -1.79 1.32
C GLY A 185 26.74 -2.00 2.47
N TRP A 186 26.34 -0.95 3.19
CA TRP A 186 25.23 -1.02 4.14
C TRP A 186 23.91 -1.25 3.40
N THR A 187 23.07 -2.10 3.99
CA THR A 187 21.73 -2.38 3.48
C THR A 187 20.70 -2.43 4.59
N LEU A 188 19.46 -2.07 4.25
CA LEU A 188 18.28 -2.22 5.10
C LEU A 188 17.10 -2.61 4.24
N THR A 189 16.39 -3.67 4.63
CA THR A 189 15.19 -4.15 3.93
C THR A 189 13.98 -4.00 4.85
N PRO A 190 13.17 -2.95 4.67
CA PRO A 190 11.95 -2.75 5.45
C PRO A 190 10.85 -3.77 5.13
N ALA A 191 9.76 -3.72 5.87
CA ALA A 191 8.55 -4.46 5.53
C ALA A 191 7.97 -3.96 4.19
N PRO A 192 7.39 -4.87 3.37
CA PRO A 192 6.80 -4.47 2.11
C PRO A 192 5.56 -3.59 2.33
N LYS A 193 5.23 -2.79 1.31
CA LYS A 193 3.97 -2.06 1.21
C LYS A 193 2.98 -2.82 0.33
N TYR A 194 1.73 -2.79 0.74
CA TYR A 194 0.60 -3.27 -0.05
C TYR A 194 -0.12 -2.08 -0.65
N MET A 195 -0.26 -2.09 -1.97
CA MET A 195 -0.82 -1.01 -2.75
C MET A 195 -1.97 -1.56 -3.59
N THR A 196 -3.01 -0.76 -3.73
CA THR A 196 -4.11 -1.04 -4.66
C THR A 196 -4.14 0.05 -5.70
N PHE A 197 -4.19 -0.34 -6.97
CA PHE A 197 -4.31 0.58 -8.10
C PHE A 197 -5.60 0.28 -8.86
N GLN A 198 -6.37 1.31 -9.17
CA GLN A 198 -7.47 1.22 -10.11
C GLN A 198 -7.05 1.90 -11.41
N VAL A 199 -7.14 1.15 -12.50
CA VAL A 199 -6.74 1.58 -13.83
C VAL A 199 -7.97 1.64 -14.70
N THR A 200 -8.11 2.71 -15.47
CA THR A 200 -9.10 2.85 -16.54
C THR A 200 -8.39 3.29 -17.82
N THR A 201 -9.15 3.66 -18.84
CA THR A 201 -8.65 4.19 -20.11
C THR A 201 -9.19 5.58 -20.36
N ASP A 202 -8.36 6.47 -20.90
CA ASP A 202 -8.75 7.75 -21.48
C ASP A 202 -8.30 7.86 -22.94
N ASP A 203 -8.38 9.07 -23.51
CA ASP A 203 -8.02 9.34 -24.91
C ASP A 203 -6.54 9.04 -25.27
N THR A 204 -5.67 8.86 -24.27
CA THR A 204 -4.23 8.63 -24.45
C THR A 204 -3.77 7.22 -24.08
N GLY A 205 -4.67 6.38 -23.54
CA GLY A 205 -4.38 5.01 -23.14
C GLY A 205 -4.78 4.71 -21.70
N TYR A 206 -4.06 3.81 -21.05
CA TYR A 206 -4.34 3.43 -19.67
C TYR A 206 -3.90 4.54 -18.70
N VAL A 207 -4.69 4.73 -17.64
CA VAL A 207 -4.45 5.73 -16.59
C VAL A 207 -4.81 5.20 -15.22
N ILE A 208 -4.03 5.55 -14.20
CA ILE A 208 -4.36 5.25 -12.82
C ILE A 208 -5.37 6.29 -12.32
N GLN A 209 -6.62 5.87 -12.17
CA GLN A 209 -7.70 6.73 -11.66
C GLN A 209 -7.69 6.84 -10.14
N ASN A 210 -7.19 5.80 -9.45
CA ASN A 210 -7.18 5.76 -8.00
C ASN A 210 -6.05 4.84 -7.50
N TRP A 211 -5.53 5.16 -6.33
CA TRP A 211 -4.48 4.46 -5.63
C TRP A 211 -4.66 4.60 -4.12
N THR A 212 -4.37 3.53 -3.40
CA THR A 212 -4.34 3.51 -1.94
C THR A 212 -3.19 2.65 -1.42
N ASP A 213 -2.56 3.07 -0.33
CA ASP A 213 -1.68 2.25 0.50
C ASP A 213 -2.43 1.78 1.75
N GLN A 214 -3.13 0.65 1.66
CA GLN A 214 -3.67 0.02 2.87
C GLN A 214 -2.62 -0.90 3.48
N GLN A 215 -2.21 -0.62 4.71
CA GLN A 215 -1.90 -1.70 5.64
C GLN A 215 -3.23 -2.45 5.84
N LEU A 216 -3.44 -3.56 5.13
CA LEU A 216 -4.53 -4.48 5.47
C LEU A 216 -4.28 -4.92 6.93
N GLN A 217 -5.07 -4.37 7.85
CA GLN A 217 -5.15 -4.78 9.25
C GLN A 217 -6.06 -6.00 9.39
#